data_AF-A0A924WHL3-F1
#
_entry.id   AF-A0A924WHL3-F1
#
_cell.length_a   1.000
_cell.length_b   1.000
_cell.length_c   1.000
_cell.angle_alpha   90.00
_cell.angle_beta   90.00
_cell.angle_gamma   90.00
#
_symmetry.space_group_name_H-M   'P 1'
#
loop_
_entity.id
_entity.type
_entity.pdbx_description
1 polymer ?
#
loop_
_entity_poly.entity_id
_entity_poly.type
_entity_poly.pdbx_seq_one_letter_code
_entity_poly.pdbx_strand_id
1 'polypeptide(L)'
;MKSTHTLRRRMAVCAAASLGLAGSFGAAQGASLVFTELTGVAGGTPAGTAVFRADLSSVGVGTMQSITIRDNSFGLGGSPGRFSGFDLDAIKLSTTSCATAACASGLAGLGVFNFGAGTLFTPGAQRAPADPKLFGTNPAGTAVDNGVATLALFDGNSTTDPTADGFLSMGDGGELSFNLTSAVSTAGLFLYIGEVGDNGEVAAGDVTISSDVRVVPLPGSLPLIAGGLMAGAFVFRRRRPMSAH
;
A
#
# COMPACT_ATOMS: atom_id res chain seq x y z
N MET A 1 -41.91 -1.36 70.43
CA MET A 1 -40.98 -1.99 69.46
C MET A 1 -40.57 -0.91 68.46
N LYS A 2 -39.47 -0.21 68.76
CA LYS A 2 -38.15 -0.33 68.12
C LYS A 2 -38.06 0.36 66.74
N SER A 3 -37.63 1.62 66.84
CA SER A 3 -36.84 2.38 65.86
C SER A 3 -35.77 1.53 65.15
N THR A 4 -35.52 1.80 63.87
CA THR A 4 -34.17 1.68 63.30
C THR A 4 -34.03 2.53 62.04
N HIS A 5 -33.13 3.51 62.16
CA HIS A 5 -32.51 4.29 61.09
C HIS A 5 -31.71 3.39 60.14
N THR A 6 -31.62 3.73 58.85
CA THR A 6 -30.39 3.57 58.05
C THR A 6 -30.51 4.40 56.75
N LEU A 7 -29.97 5.61 56.75
CA LEU A 7 -28.67 5.99 56.19
C LEU A 7 -28.63 5.98 54.65
N ARG A 8 -29.06 7.10 54.05
CA ARG A 8 -28.83 7.43 52.63
C ARG A 8 -27.32 7.61 52.39
N ARG A 9 -26.67 6.58 51.83
CA ARG A 9 -25.29 6.64 51.36
C ARG A 9 -25.24 7.48 50.09
N ARG A 10 -24.69 8.70 50.20
CA ARG A 10 -24.29 9.53 49.06
C ARG A 10 -23.11 8.84 48.36
N MET A 11 -23.34 8.21 47.23
CA MET A 11 -22.27 7.81 46.31
C MET A 11 -21.85 9.06 45.53
N ALA A 12 -20.66 9.57 45.85
CA ALA A 12 -20.03 10.65 45.13
C ALA A 12 -19.55 10.13 43.76
N VAL A 13 -19.93 10.87 42.74
CA VAL A 13 -19.54 10.75 41.34
C VAL A 13 -18.02 10.97 41.21
N CYS A 14 -17.33 10.04 40.56
CA CYS A 14 -16.04 10.31 39.92
C CYS A 14 -16.22 10.03 38.43
N ALA A 15 -16.78 11.00 37.72
CA ALA A 15 -16.76 11.02 36.27
C ALA A 15 -15.31 11.33 35.85
N ALA A 16 -14.60 10.31 35.36
CA ALA A 16 -13.33 10.52 34.69
C ALA A 16 -13.63 11.20 33.35
N ALA A 17 -13.43 12.51 33.28
CA ALA A 17 -13.47 13.25 32.03
C ALA A 17 -12.24 12.87 31.20
N SER A 18 -12.41 11.92 30.29
CA SER A 18 -11.47 11.72 29.19
C SER A 18 -11.63 12.92 28.25
N LEU A 19 -10.75 13.92 28.37
CA LEU A 19 -10.57 14.95 27.37
C LEU A 19 -10.12 14.27 26.08
N GLY A 20 -11.07 14.04 25.16
CA GLY A 20 -10.77 13.66 23.80
C GLY A 20 -10.12 14.84 23.09
N LEU A 21 -8.82 14.73 22.81
CA LEU A 21 -8.20 15.50 21.74
C LEU A 21 -8.77 14.98 20.41
N ALA A 22 -9.96 15.45 20.05
CA ALA A 22 -10.46 15.36 18.68
C ALA A 22 -9.68 16.39 17.86
N GLY A 23 -8.45 16.03 17.47
CA GLY A 23 -7.77 16.70 16.38
C GLY A 23 -8.58 16.49 15.11
N SER A 24 -8.90 17.58 14.42
CA SER A 24 -9.56 17.56 13.12
C SER A 24 -8.62 16.91 12.11
N PHE A 25 -8.69 15.59 11.96
CA PHE A 25 -8.10 14.92 10.81
C PHE A 25 -8.97 15.30 9.61
N GLY A 26 -8.42 16.06 8.66
CA GLY A 26 -9.04 16.19 7.36
C GLY A 26 -9.30 14.79 6.80
N ALA A 27 -10.48 14.56 6.22
CA ALA A 27 -10.76 13.28 5.60
C ALA A 27 -9.77 13.06 4.45
N ALA A 28 -9.05 11.94 4.47
CA ALA A 28 -8.19 11.53 3.36
C ALA A 28 -9.02 11.53 2.07
N GLN A 29 -8.60 12.30 1.06
CA GLN A 29 -9.28 12.32 -0.23
C GLN A 29 -8.61 11.29 -1.14
N GLY A 30 -9.31 10.20 -1.43
CA GLY A 30 -8.90 9.18 -2.38
C GLY A 30 -9.70 9.23 -3.68
N ALA A 31 -9.09 8.87 -4.81
CA ALA A 31 -9.79 8.72 -6.08
C ALA A 31 -9.27 7.51 -6.87
N SER A 32 -10.18 6.71 -7.43
CA SER A 32 -9.84 5.62 -8.35
C SER A 32 -9.51 6.16 -9.74
N LEU A 33 -8.60 5.49 -10.42
CA LEU A 33 -8.12 5.89 -11.75
C LEU A 33 -8.79 5.09 -12.86
N VAL A 34 -8.92 5.72 -14.03
CA VAL A 34 -9.32 5.06 -15.28
C VAL A 34 -8.12 5.04 -16.20
N PHE A 35 -7.77 3.85 -16.69
CA PHE A 35 -6.63 3.64 -17.57
C PHE A 35 -7.06 3.49 -19.02
N THR A 36 -6.18 3.97 -19.90
CA THR A 36 -6.19 3.67 -21.33
C THR A 36 -4.93 2.89 -21.65
N GLU A 37 -5.09 1.71 -22.25
CA GLU A 37 -3.98 0.96 -22.80
C GLU A 37 -3.37 1.71 -23.99
N LEU A 38 -2.04 1.78 -24.05
CA LEU A 38 -1.29 2.43 -25.12
C LEU A 38 -0.96 1.43 -26.21
N THR A 39 -0.90 1.89 -27.46
CA THR A 39 -0.57 1.01 -28.57
C THR A 39 0.88 0.50 -28.49
N GLY A 40 1.05 -0.80 -28.74
CA GLY A 40 2.34 -1.50 -28.72
C GLY A 40 2.71 -2.03 -27.34
N VAL A 41 3.87 -2.67 -27.24
CA VAL A 41 4.40 -3.23 -25.98
C VAL A 41 5.76 -2.61 -25.64
N ALA A 42 6.13 -2.69 -24.36
CA ALA A 42 7.44 -2.37 -23.82
C ALA A 42 8.08 -3.62 -23.16
N GLY A 43 9.10 -3.41 -22.33
CA GLY A 43 9.75 -4.48 -21.57
C GLY A 43 11.09 -4.93 -22.15
N GLY A 44 11.59 -6.02 -21.60
CA GLY A 44 12.88 -6.64 -21.89
C GLY A 44 12.88 -7.50 -23.15
N THR A 45 13.49 -8.69 -23.07
CA THR A 45 13.60 -9.62 -24.22
C THR A 45 13.27 -11.06 -23.79
N PRO A 46 12.10 -11.60 -24.17
CA PRO A 46 11.06 -10.96 -25.01
C PRO A 46 10.37 -9.76 -24.37
N ALA A 47 10.06 -8.76 -25.20
CA ALA A 47 9.19 -7.66 -24.83
C ALA A 47 7.74 -8.18 -24.80
N GLY A 48 7.02 -7.84 -23.74
CA GLY A 48 5.64 -8.27 -23.54
C GLY A 48 4.88 -7.39 -22.55
N THR A 49 5.39 -6.20 -22.23
CA THR A 49 4.74 -5.33 -21.27
C THR A 49 3.66 -4.50 -21.93
N ALA A 50 2.40 -4.72 -21.58
CA ALA A 50 1.31 -3.80 -21.89
C ALA A 50 1.45 -2.53 -21.04
N VAL A 51 1.35 -1.35 -21.67
CA VAL A 51 1.51 -0.07 -20.95
C VAL A 51 0.19 0.67 -20.89
N PHE A 52 -0.20 1.06 -19.69
CA PHE A 52 -1.43 1.78 -19.42
C PHE A 52 -1.15 3.20 -18.95
N ARG A 53 -2.00 4.14 -19.35
CA ARG A 53 -1.94 5.55 -18.95
C ARG A 53 -3.23 5.99 -18.29
N ALA A 54 -3.14 6.68 -17.16
CA ALA A 54 -4.23 7.44 -16.55
C ALA A 54 -3.91 8.94 -16.56
N ASP A 55 -4.92 9.78 -16.85
CA ASP A 55 -4.86 11.23 -16.68
C ASP A 55 -5.34 11.59 -15.27
N LEU A 56 -4.50 12.26 -14.49
CA LEU A 56 -4.80 12.62 -13.11
C LEU A 56 -5.44 14.00 -12.98
N SER A 57 -5.52 14.79 -14.05
CA SER A 57 -5.99 16.17 -13.97
C SER A 57 -7.47 16.29 -13.58
N SER A 58 -8.28 15.26 -13.82
CA SER A 58 -9.72 15.25 -13.57
C SER A 58 -10.15 14.41 -12.35
N VAL A 59 -9.23 13.82 -11.60
CA VAL A 59 -9.56 12.85 -10.53
C VAL A 59 -10.01 13.50 -9.22
N GLY A 60 -10.08 14.84 -9.16
CA GLY A 60 -10.62 15.58 -8.00
C GLY A 60 -9.71 15.65 -6.78
N VAL A 61 -8.51 15.05 -6.84
CA VAL A 61 -7.45 15.17 -5.83
C VAL A 61 -6.45 16.21 -6.35
N GLY A 62 -6.33 17.38 -5.71
CA GLY A 62 -5.46 18.46 -6.24
C GLY A 62 -3.95 18.19 -6.08
N THR A 63 -3.58 17.43 -5.05
CA THR A 63 -2.21 16.98 -4.78
C THR A 63 -2.23 15.55 -4.27
N MET A 64 -1.33 14.72 -4.77
CA MET A 64 -1.18 13.32 -4.34
C MET A 64 0.11 13.10 -3.56
N GLN A 65 0.06 12.22 -2.57
CA GLN A 65 1.21 11.75 -1.78
C GLN A 65 1.36 10.24 -1.77
N SER A 66 0.32 9.49 -2.17
CA SER A 66 0.44 8.04 -2.33
C SER A 66 -0.39 7.51 -3.49
N ILE A 67 0.01 6.33 -3.96
CA ILE A 67 -0.66 5.51 -4.97
C ILE A 67 -0.81 4.12 -4.36
N THR A 68 -1.98 3.51 -4.51
CA THR A 68 -2.19 2.10 -4.17
C THR A 68 -2.70 1.38 -5.40
N ILE A 69 -2.06 0.27 -5.75
CA ILE A 69 -2.50 -0.69 -6.76
C ILE A 69 -2.95 -1.91 -5.97
N ARG A 70 -4.15 -2.40 -6.23
CA ARG A 70 -4.64 -3.63 -5.63
C ARG A 70 -5.10 -4.57 -6.73
N ASP A 71 -4.52 -5.75 -6.83
CA ASP A 71 -5.01 -6.77 -7.75
C ASP A 71 -6.47 -7.13 -7.41
N ASN A 72 -7.38 -6.93 -8.37
CA ASN A 72 -8.77 -7.35 -8.29
C ASN A 72 -9.16 -8.22 -9.49
N SER A 73 -8.18 -8.82 -10.18
CA SER A 73 -8.39 -9.66 -11.37
C SER A 73 -9.21 -10.93 -11.07
N PHE A 74 -9.38 -11.32 -9.80
CA PHE A 74 -10.04 -12.56 -9.37
C PHE A 74 -9.44 -13.81 -10.04
N GLY A 75 -8.14 -13.80 -10.31
CA GLY A 75 -7.40 -14.91 -10.93
C GLY A 75 -7.50 -14.95 -12.46
N LEU A 76 -7.99 -13.89 -13.10
CA LEU A 76 -7.90 -13.67 -14.55
C LEU A 76 -6.48 -13.24 -14.91
N GLY A 77 -5.90 -13.88 -15.93
CA GLY A 77 -4.52 -13.69 -16.41
C GLY A 77 -3.45 -14.36 -15.56
N GLY A 78 -2.17 -14.05 -15.79
CA GLY A 78 -1.00 -14.49 -15.04
C GLY A 78 -0.71 -15.98 -15.19
N SER A 79 0.24 -16.50 -14.41
CA SER A 79 0.56 -17.93 -14.34
C SER A 79 0.40 -18.51 -12.92
N PRO A 80 0.23 -19.83 -12.77
CA PRO A 80 0.39 -20.49 -11.47
C PRO A 80 1.74 -20.23 -10.80
N GLY A 81 1.81 -20.47 -9.49
CA GLY A 81 3.02 -20.34 -8.69
C GLY A 81 3.39 -18.88 -8.43
N ARG A 82 4.68 -18.59 -8.52
CA ARG A 82 5.25 -17.27 -8.19
C ARG A 82 4.77 -16.12 -9.08
N PHE A 83 4.21 -16.42 -10.25
CA PHE A 83 3.72 -15.46 -11.25
C PHE A 83 2.19 -15.27 -11.18
N SER A 84 1.61 -15.39 -9.99
CA SER A 84 0.16 -15.26 -9.79
C SER A 84 -0.26 -13.80 -9.65
N GLY A 85 -1.48 -13.50 -10.10
CA GLY A 85 -2.05 -12.16 -10.10
C GLY A 85 -1.32 -11.20 -11.03
N PHE A 86 -1.60 -9.90 -10.85
CA PHE A 86 -1.02 -8.83 -11.64
C PHE A 86 0.52 -8.75 -11.52
N ASP A 87 1.20 -8.77 -12.68
CA ASP A 87 2.65 -8.69 -12.83
C ASP A 87 3.09 -7.24 -13.18
N LEU A 88 3.38 -6.42 -12.17
CA LEU A 88 3.77 -5.02 -12.35
C LEU A 88 5.24 -4.91 -12.82
N ASP A 89 5.45 -4.48 -14.06
CA ASP A 89 6.77 -4.14 -14.64
C ASP A 89 7.24 -2.78 -14.11
N ALA A 90 6.44 -1.73 -14.33
CA ALA A 90 6.88 -0.37 -14.11
C ALA A 90 5.79 0.53 -13.56
N ILE A 91 6.19 1.60 -12.88
CA ILE A 91 5.33 2.73 -12.53
C ILE A 91 6.07 4.06 -12.72
N LYS A 92 5.46 4.99 -13.47
CA LYS A 92 6.03 6.32 -13.73
C LYS A 92 4.97 7.41 -13.65
N LEU A 93 5.35 8.56 -13.09
CA LEU A 93 4.59 9.80 -13.22
C LEU A 93 5.29 10.71 -14.23
N SER A 94 4.53 11.40 -15.07
CA SER A 94 5.10 12.35 -16.04
C SER A 94 4.08 13.44 -16.40
N THR A 95 4.59 14.62 -16.76
CA THR A 95 3.79 15.70 -17.35
C THR A 95 3.64 15.58 -18.87
N THR A 96 4.29 14.57 -19.47
CA THR A 96 4.19 14.28 -20.90
C THR A 96 3.10 13.25 -21.14
N SER A 97 2.20 13.52 -22.09
CA SER A 97 1.16 12.58 -22.54
C SER A 97 1.69 11.72 -23.70
N CYS A 98 1.91 10.44 -23.46
CA CYS A 98 2.33 9.47 -24.45
C CYS A 98 1.13 8.74 -25.05
N ALA A 99 1.20 8.45 -26.36
CA ALA A 99 0.18 7.70 -27.09
C ALA A 99 0.56 6.23 -27.31
N THR A 100 1.83 5.85 -27.10
CA THR A 100 2.36 4.50 -27.35
C THR A 100 3.19 4.01 -26.18
N ALA A 101 3.29 2.68 -26.04
CA ALA A 101 4.13 2.04 -25.03
C ALA A 101 5.61 2.45 -25.17
N ALA A 102 6.12 2.55 -26.39
CA ALA A 102 7.50 2.99 -26.67
C ALA A 102 7.77 4.42 -26.17
N CYS A 103 6.82 5.35 -26.35
CA CYS A 103 6.94 6.70 -25.80
C CYS A 103 7.02 6.67 -24.28
N ALA A 104 6.11 5.92 -23.63
CA ALA A 104 6.03 5.84 -22.18
C ALA A 104 7.28 5.18 -21.56
N SER A 105 7.79 4.12 -22.19
CA SER A 105 9.02 3.44 -21.79
C SER A 105 10.23 4.39 -21.80
N GLY A 106 10.35 5.23 -22.83
CA GLY A 106 11.41 6.23 -22.98
C GLY A 106 11.31 7.45 -22.04
N LEU A 107 10.23 7.60 -21.26
CA LEU A 107 10.12 8.69 -20.28
C LEU A 107 11.11 8.48 -19.14
N ALA A 108 11.81 9.54 -18.73
CA ALA A 108 12.60 9.53 -17.50
C ALA A 108 11.70 9.37 -16.24
N GLY A 109 10.47 9.87 -16.30
CA GLY A 109 9.56 9.94 -15.16
C GLY A 109 9.96 11.00 -14.13
N LEU A 110 9.03 11.35 -13.25
CA LEU A 110 9.30 12.17 -12.07
C LEU A 110 10.01 11.31 -11.01
N GLY A 111 11.10 11.81 -10.43
CA GLY A 111 11.88 11.15 -9.38
C GLY A 111 11.22 11.21 -7.99
N VAL A 112 9.92 10.92 -7.91
CA VAL A 112 9.11 11.06 -6.69
C VAL A 112 8.76 9.74 -6.02
N PHE A 113 8.96 8.61 -6.70
CA PHE A 113 8.79 7.29 -6.12
C PHE A 113 9.95 6.94 -5.18
N ASN A 114 9.62 6.49 -3.97
CA ASN A 114 10.57 5.85 -3.07
C ASN A 114 10.35 4.33 -3.08
N PHE A 115 11.02 3.66 -4.02
CA PHE A 115 10.96 2.19 -4.18
C PHE A 115 11.54 1.42 -2.98
N GLY A 116 12.26 2.09 -2.08
CA GLY A 116 12.69 1.51 -0.80
C GLY A 116 11.60 1.61 0.27
N ALA A 117 11.86 2.39 1.32
CA ALA A 117 10.97 2.49 2.48
C ALA A 117 9.59 3.10 2.19
N GLY A 118 9.39 3.71 1.02
CA GLY A 118 8.10 4.23 0.58
C GLY A 118 7.20 3.17 -0.05
N THR A 119 7.68 1.95 -0.25
CA THR A 119 6.91 0.87 -0.89
C THR A 119 6.35 -0.09 0.15
N LEU A 120 5.03 -0.23 0.17
CA LEU A 120 4.30 -1.08 1.09
C LEU A 120 3.63 -2.21 0.32
N PHE A 121 4.13 -3.43 0.49
CA PHE A 121 3.63 -4.60 -0.20
C PHE A 121 2.86 -5.51 0.77
N THR A 122 1.70 -5.98 0.33
CA THR A 122 0.92 -7.03 0.98
C THR A 122 0.68 -8.12 -0.07
N PRO A 123 1.36 -9.27 0.01
CA PRO A 123 1.24 -10.31 -1.00
C PRO A 123 -0.18 -10.89 -1.03
N GLY A 124 -0.67 -11.15 -2.23
CA GLY A 124 -1.87 -11.92 -2.49
C GLY A 124 -1.63 -13.43 -2.41
N ALA A 125 -2.64 -14.20 -2.80
CA ALA A 125 -2.54 -15.65 -2.87
C ALA A 125 -1.80 -16.10 -4.14
N GLN A 126 -0.98 -17.14 -4.01
CA GLN A 126 -0.46 -17.85 -5.18
C GLN A 126 -1.45 -18.91 -5.64
N ARG A 127 -1.59 -19.07 -6.95
CA ARG A 127 -2.34 -20.16 -7.57
C ARG A 127 -1.49 -21.43 -7.58
N ALA A 128 -2.14 -22.58 -7.43
CA ALA A 128 -1.45 -23.87 -7.34
C ALA A 128 -0.85 -24.31 -8.70
N PRO A 129 0.33 -24.96 -8.70
CA PRO A 129 1.18 -25.24 -7.54
C PRO A 129 1.89 -23.98 -7.03
N ALA A 130 1.83 -23.74 -5.71
CA ALA A 130 2.45 -22.57 -5.11
C ALA A 130 3.98 -22.75 -5.00
N ASP A 131 4.71 -21.69 -5.33
CA ASP A 131 6.14 -21.56 -5.13
C ASP A 131 6.46 -20.99 -3.73
N PRO A 132 7.73 -21.02 -3.28
CA PRO A 132 8.11 -20.48 -1.97
C PRO A 132 7.76 -19.00 -1.76
N LYS A 133 7.69 -18.20 -2.83
CA LYS A 133 7.37 -16.76 -2.81
C LYS A 133 6.85 -16.30 -4.16
N LEU A 134 6.22 -15.14 -4.21
CA LEU A 134 5.90 -14.43 -5.46
C LEU A 134 7.18 -13.91 -6.14
N PHE A 135 7.11 -13.68 -7.46
CA PHE A 135 8.23 -13.12 -8.21
C PHE A 135 8.46 -11.66 -7.85
N GLY A 136 9.72 -11.19 -7.92
CA GLY A 136 10.08 -9.82 -7.57
C GLY A 136 10.01 -9.47 -6.08
N THR A 137 9.75 -10.44 -5.18
CA THR A 137 9.76 -10.20 -3.72
C THR A 137 11.07 -10.64 -3.07
N ASN A 138 11.35 -10.12 -1.87
CA ASN A 138 12.47 -10.55 -1.04
C ASN A 138 12.37 -12.05 -0.65
N PRO A 139 13.41 -12.66 -0.03
CA PRO A 139 13.38 -14.08 0.34
C PRO A 139 12.23 -14.49 1.27
N ALA A 140 11.63 -13.56 2.00
CA ALA A 140 10.49 -13.82 2.90
C ALA A 140 9.13 -13.66 2.22
N GLY A 141 9.07 -13.14 0.99
CA GLY A 141 7.80 -12.89 0.29
C GLY A 141 7.02 -11.67 0.82
N THR A 142 7.62 -10.82 1.66
CA THR A 142 6.90 -9.78 2.41
C THR A 142 7.17 -8.36 1.95
N ALA A 143 8.16 -8.16 1.07
CA ALA A 143 8.48 -6.86 0.50
C ALA A 143 9.02 -7.02 -0.92
N VAL A 144 8.97 -5.94 -1.70
CA VAL A 144 9.57 -5.88 -3.03
C VAL A 144 11.09 -6.03 -2.94
N ASP A 145 11.66 -6.83 -3.84
CA ASP A 145 13.10 -6.90 -4.08
C ASP A 145 13.45 -6.03 -5.28
N ASN A 146 13.94 -4.82 -5.01
CA ASN A 146 14.28 -3.84 -6.05
C ASN A 146 15.46 -4.27 -6.93
N GLY A 147 16.21 -5.31 -6.54
CA GLY A 147 17.25 -5.90 -7.39
C GLY A 147 16.70 -6.84 -8.46
N VAL A 148 15.42 -7.22 -8.36
CA VAL A 148 14.72 -8.11 -9.31
C VAL A 148 13.58 -7.38 -10.01
N ALA A 149 12.75 -6.61 -9.29
CA ALA A 149 11.53 -6.05 -9.87
C ALA A 149 11.72 -4.75 -10.67
N THR A 150 12.83 -4.03 -10.48
CA THR A 150 13.21 -2.78 -11.22
C THR A 150 12.06 -1.81 -11.61
N LEU A 151 11.06 -1.64 -10.75
CA LEU A 151 9.79 -0.92 -10.99
C LEU A 151 9.86 0.55 -11.50
N ALA A 152 11.05 1.13 -11.58
CA ALA A 152 11.31 2.42 -12.19
C ALA A 152 11.44 2.36 -13.72
N LEU A 153 11.63 1.18 -14.30
CA LEU A 153 11.91 0.96 -15.72
C LEU A 153 10.87 0.00 -16.30
N PHE A 154 10.60 0.16 -17.60
CA PHE A 154 9.80 -0.81 -18.36
C PHE A 154 10.75 -1.81 -19.00
N ASP A 155 11.26 -2.74 -18.20
CA ASP A 155 12.31 -3.71 -18.58
C ASP A 155 11.94 -5.17 -18.28
N GLY A 156 10.70 -5.41 -17.85
CA GLY A 156 10.15 -6.74 -17.60
C GLY A 156 10.39 -7.73 -18.74
N ASN A 157 11.08 -8.82 -18.43
CA ASN A 157 11.27 -9.94 -19.34
C ASN A 157 10.07 -10.89 -19.24
N SER A 158 9.21 -10.86 -20.27
CA SER A 158 7.91 -11.52 -20.28
C SER A 158 7.99 -13.05 -20.48
N THR A 159 8.49 -13.74 -19.47
CA THR A 159 8.56 -15.21 -19.39
C THR A 159 8.24 -15.71 -17.97
N THR A 160 7.94 -17.00 -17.85
CA THR A 160 7.71 -17.70 -16.58
C THR A 160 8.86 -18.66 -16.21
N ASP A 161 9.95 -18.63 -16.99
CA ASP A 161 11.14 -19.44 -16.76
C ASP A 161 12.17 -18.73 -15.84
N PRO A 162 13.32 -19.34 -15.51
CA PRO A 162 14.34 -18.73 -14.66
C PRO A 162 14.99 -17.45 -15.19
N THR A 163 14.74 -17.06 -16.44
CA THR A 163 15.22 -15.81 -17.07
C THR A 163 14.26 -14.64 -16.89
N ALA A 164 13.08 -14.87 -16.27
CA ALA A 164 12.19 -13.79 -15.86
C ALA A 164 12.94 -12.77 -14.99
N ASP A 165 12.72 -11.49 -15.26
CA ASP A 165 13.38 -10.36 -14.60
C ASP A 165 12.54 -9.09 -14.79
N GLY A 166 12.73 -8.10 -13.91
CA GLY A 166 12.21 -6.75 -14.08
C GLY A 166 10.73 -6.54 -13.79
N PHE A 167 10.12 -7.34 -12.93
CA PHE A 167 8.74 -7.11 -12.49
C PHE A 167 8.43 -7.72 -11.11
N LEU A 168 7.27 -7.35 -10.56
CA LEU A 168 6.71 -7.87 -9.32
C LEU A 168 5.38 -8.55 -9.57
N SER A 169 5.26 -9.82 -9.19
CA SER A 169 3.96 -10.51 -9.13
C SER A 169 3.27 -10.21 -7.80
N MET A 170 2.03 -9.72 -7.86
CA MET A 170 1.32 -9.29 -6.66
C MET A 170 0.58 -10.42 -5.94
N GLY A 171 0.29 -11.53 -6.63
CA GLY A 171 -0.61 -12.57 -6.15
C GLY A 171 -2.08 -12.14 -6.23
N ASP A 172 -2.98 -13.12 -6.25
CA ASP A 172 -4.42 -12.87 -6.32
C ASP A 172 -4.89 -12.10 -5.08
N GLY A 173 -5.45 -10.91 -5.29
CA GLY A 173 -5.90 -10.01 -4.22
C GLY A 173 -4.78 -9.24 -3.51
N GLY A 174 -3.55 -9.27 -4.05
CA GLY A 174 -2.40 -8.56 -3.51
C GLY A 174 -2.52 -7.04 -3.59
N GLU A 175 -1.74 -6.32 -2.79
CA GLU A 175 -1.75 -4.86 -2.75
C GLU A 175 -0.32 -4.30 -2.69
N LEU A 176 -0.08 -3.27 -3.49
CA LEU A 176 1.18 -2.53 -3.53
C LEU A 176 0.87 -1.04 -3.42
N SER A 177 1.49 -0.37 -2.45
CA SER A 177 1.36 1.08 -2.31
C SER A 177 2.71 1.77 -2.37
N PHE A 178 2.73 2.94 -2.99
CA PHE A 178 3.87 3.82 -3.06
C PHE A 178 3.56 5.12 -2.36
N ASN A 179 4.37 5.45 -1.36
CA ASN A 179 4.45 6.79 -0.78
C ASN A 179 5.46 7.60 -1.57
N LEU A 180 5.03 8.78 -2.03
CA LEU A 180 5.89 9.69 -2.75
C LEU A 180 6.83 10.43 -1.79
N THR A 181 8.02 10.78 -2.27
CA THR A 181 9.00 11.57 -1.50
C THR A 181 8.56 13.01 -1.26
N SER A 182 7.61 13.50 -2.06
CA SER A 182 6.99 14.81 -1.95
C SER A 182 5.59 14.80 -2.57
N ALA A 183 4.74 15.72 -2.14
CA ALA A 183 3.43 15.90 -2.75
C ALA A 183 3.56 16.41 -4.20
N VAL A 184 2.78 15.83 -5.11
CA VAL A 184 2.79 16.20 -6.53
C VAL A 184 1.41 16.72 -6.92
N SER A 185 1.36 17.84 -7.65
CA SER A 185 0.10 18.32 -8.22
C SER A 185 -0.38 17.38 -9.32
N THR A 186 -1.67 17.05 -9.31
CA THR A 186 -2.28 16.20 -10.33
C THR A 186 -2.61 16.94 -11.62
N ALA A 187 -2.51 18.28 -11.63
CA ALA A 187 -2.77 19.09 -12.81
C ALA A 187 -1.76 18.80 -13.93
N GLY A 188 -2.25 18.33 -15.08
CA GLY A 188 -1.42 17.96 -16.23
C GLY A 188 -0.49 16.77 -15.96
N LEU A 189 -0.83 15.92 -15.00
CA LEU A 189 -0.04 14.76 -14.59
C LEU A 189 -0.63 13.47 -15.15
N PHE A 190 0.22 12.60 -15.65
CA PHE A 190 -0.13 11.28 -16.14
C PHE A 190 0.58 10.20 -15.32
N LEU A 191 -0.15 9.15 -14.99
CA LEU A 191 0.40 7.92 -14.41
C LEU A 191 0.53 6.87 -15.51
N TYR A 192 1.69 6.24 -15.59
CA TYR A 192 1.97 5.11 -16.45
C TYR A 192 2.27 3.88 -15.60
N ILE A 193 1.66 2.75 -15.95
CA ILE A 193 1.98 1.45 -15.36
C ILE A 193 2.20 0.42 -16.46
N GLY A 194 3.05 -0.56 -16.20
CA GLY A 194 3.30 -1.70 -17.09
C GLY A 194 2.83 -3.00 -16.48
N GLU A 195 2.13 -3.82 -17.23
CA GLU A 195 1.82 -5.22 -16.90
C GLU A 195 2.60 -6.15 -17.82
N VAL A 196 3.23 -7.18 -17.26
CA VAL A 196 4.00 -8.17 -18.03
C VAL A 196 3.09 -9.28 -18.54
N GLY A 197 3.03 -9.44 -19.86
CA GLY A 197 2.39 -10.58 -20.53
C GLY A 197 1.23 -10.19 -21.44
N ASP A 198 0.64 -9.00 -21.26
CA ASP A 198 -0.51 -8.50 -22.03
C ASP A 198 -1.63 -9.54 -22.12
N ASN A 199 -1.87 -10.24 -21.02
CA ASN A 199 -2.68 -11.45 -21.01
C ASN A 199 -4.17 -11.18 -20.71
N GLY A 200 -4.58 -9.91 -20.75
CA GLY A 200 -5.92 -9.46 -20.37
C GLY A 200 -6.07 -9.10 -18.89
N GLU A 201 -5.01 -9.27 -18.09
CA GLU A 201 -4.76 -8.51 -16.85
C GLU A 201 -4.54 -7.04 -17.20
N VAL A 202 -5.61 -6.36 -17.59
CA VAL A 202 -5.61 -4.91 -17.39
C VAL A 202 -5.30 -4.69 -15.90
N ALA A 203 -4.86 -3.50 -15.53
CA ALA A 203 -5.16 -2.98 -14.21
C ALA A 203 -6.69 -2.92 -13.96
N ALA A 204 -7.41 -4.04 -14.04
CA ALA A 204 -8.35 -4.57 -13.06
C ALA A 204 -7.66 -4.66 -11.69
N GLY A 205 -6.90 -3.63 -11.35
CA GLY A 205 -6.52 -3.31 -10.02
C GLY A 205 -7.24 -2.02 -9.68
N ASP A 206 -7.77 -1.97 -8.47
CA ASP A 206 -8.31 -0.72 -7.95
C ASP A 206 -7.11 0.19 -7.68
N VAL A 207 -6.69 0.95 -8.70
CA VAL A 207 -5.63 1.91 -8.55
C VAL A 207 -6.23 3.18 -8.02
N THR A 208 -5.80 3.55 -6.81
CA THR A 208 -6.25 4.75 -6.14
C THR A 208 -5.06 5.66 -5.86
N ILE A 209 -5.31 6.97 -5.90
CA ILE A 209 -4.37 7.97 -5.39
C ILE A 209 -4.95 8.66 -4.17
N SER A 210 -4.10 9.14 -3.28
CA SER A 210 -4.51 9.85 -2.07
C SER A 210 -3.65 11.08 -1.81
N SER A 211 -4.25 12.10 -1.19
CA SER A 211 -3.53 13.27 -0.65
C SER A 211 -2.64 12.95 0.54
N ASP A 212 -2.78 11.76 1.13
CA ASP A 212 -2.09 11.38 2.36
C ASP A 212 -1.05 10.28 2.09
N VAL A 213 -0.03 10.25 2.96
CA VAL A 213 0.94 9.15 3.00
C VAL A 213 0.24 7.94 3.61
N ARG A 214 0.38 6.77 2.99
CA ARG A 214 -0.11 5.52 3.54
C ARG A 214 0.79 5.11 4.70
N VAL A 215 0.19 4.91 5.87
CA VAL A 215 0.88 4.43 7.07
C VAL A 215 0.47 2.99 7.34
N VAL A 216 1.43 2.11 7.64
CA VAL A 216 1.12 0.78 8.15
C VAL A 216 0.62 0.93 9.59
N PRO A 217 -0.61 0.50 9.93
CA PRO A 217 -1.08 0.58 11.30
C PRO A 217 -0.14 -0.15 12.25
N LEU A 218 0.22 0.49 13.37
CA LEU A 218 0.98 -0.15 14.42
C LEU A 218 0.22 -1.41 14.89
N PRO A 219 0.92 -2.52 15.22
CA PRO A 219 0.25 -3.68 15.80
C PRO A 219 -0.55 -3.24 17.03
N GLY A 220 -1.85 -3.57 17.07
CA GLY A 220 -2.75 -3.17 18.16
C GLY A 220 -2.32 -3.64 19.55
N SER A 221 -1.30 -4.50 19.65
CA SER A 221 -0.67 -4.94 20.89
C SER A 221 0.18 -3.87 21.57
N LEU A 222 0.73 -2.89 20.85
CA LEU A 222 1.57 -1.83 21.43
C LEU A 222 0.82 -0.92 22.42
N PRO A 223 -0.37 -0.37 22.10
CA PRO A 223 -1.13 0.40 23.09
C PRO A 223 -1.62 -0.46 24.27
N LEU A 224 -1.84 -1.77 24.07
CA LEU A 224 -2.21 -2.70 25.15
C LEU A 224 -1.03 -2.94 26.12
N ILE A 225 0.18 -3.12 25.60
CA ILE A 225 1.38 -3.28 26.43
C ILE A 225 1.71 -1.97 27.17
N ALA A 226 1.64 -0.83 26.48
CA ALA A 226 1.84 0.48 27.09
C ALA A 226 0.80 0.77 28.19
N GLY A 227 -0.48 0.45 27.92
CA GLY A 227 -1.56 0.56 28.90
C GLY A 227 -1.37 -0.36 30.10
N GLY A 228 -0.95 -1.62 29.88
CA GLY A 228 -0.66 -2.59 30.92
C GLY A 228 0.49 -2.19 31.84
N LEU A 229 1.58 -1.66 31.27
CA LEU A 229 2.75 -1.18 32.04
C LEU A 229 2.41 0.05 32.89
N MET A 230 1.61 0.97 32.35
CA MET A 230 1.16 2.16 33.09
C MET A 230 0.20 1.79 34.23
N ALA A 231 -0.74 0.87 33.99
CA ALA A 231 -1.63 0.35 35.04
C ALA A 231 -0.85 -0.38 36.15
N GLY A 232 0.13 -1.21 35.78
CA GLY A 232 1.02 -1.90 36.71
C GLY A 232 1.82 -0.94 37.59
N ALA A 233 2.44 0.08 37.00
CA ALA A 233 3.23 1.08 37.73
C ALA A 233 2.41 1.84 38.79
N PHE A 234 1.14 2.16 38.50
CA PHE A 234 0.24 2.80 39.46
C PHE A 234 -0.13 1.88 40.63
N VAL A 235 -0.28 0.57 40.40
CA VAL A 235 -0.58 -0.41 41.45
C VAL A 235 0.64 -0.65 42.36
N PHE A 236 1.84 -0.74 41.79
CA PHE A 236 3.08 -0.91 42.58
C PHE A 236 3.43 0.32 43.43
N ARG A 237 3.16 1.54 42.93
CA ARG A 237 3.45 2.77 43.67
C ARG A 237 2.55 2.96 44.91
N ARG A 238 1.38 2.33 44.95
CA ARG A 238 0.48 2.35 46.12
C ARG A 238 0.87 1.37 47.23
N ARG A 239 1.85 0.48 47.01
CA ARG A 239 2.24 -0.57 47.98
C ARG A 239 3.52 -0.27 48.76
N ARG A 240 3.98 0.99 48.86
CA ARG A 240 5.08 1.32 49.79
C ARG A 240 4.54 1.33 51.22
N PRO A 241 4.96 0.41 52.11
CA PRO A 241 4.61 0.49 53.52
C PRO A 241 5.34 1.69 54.14
N MET A 242 4.61 2.53 54.88
CA MET A 242 5.22 3.49 55.81
C MET A 242 5.90 2.68 56.92
N SER A 243 7.23 2.71 56.99
CA SER A 243 7.94 2.30 58.21
C SER A 243 7.54 3.27 59.32
N ALA A 244 6.82 2.76 60.32
CA ALA A 244 6.58 3.46 61.57
C ALA A 244 7.83 3.36 62.45
N HIS A 245 8.30 4.51 62.94
CA HIS A 245 9.16 4.65 64.11
C HIS A 245 8.31 4.60 65.37
#